data_AF-A0A2N5ZPE9-F1
#
_entry.id   AF-A0A2N5ZPE9-F1
#
_cell.length_a   1.000
_cell.length_b   1.000
_cell.length_c   1.000
_cell.angle_alpha   90.00
_cell.angle_beta   90.00
_cell.angle_gamma   90.00
#
_symmetry.space_group_name_H-M   'P 1'
#
loop_
_entity.id
_entity.type
_entity.pdbx_description
1 polymer ?
#
loop_
_entity_poly.entity_id
_entity_poly.type
_entity_poly.pdbx_seq_one_letter_code
_entity_poly.pdbx_strand_id
1 'polypeptide(L)'
;MLDQLKIILESLRKEVNQNLKTIKTNRSAIELLKSNNNSSNETKTQIETLYNTNKTLLLVNDANLKLQNGINQFIVNYKQVLNSNKVEMKVPVPKRNGKIDFFQLTVKGEIPFNEYHPKFADENFVQKLLDFYINLEDYEECSRIQQLKGMKQNAS
;
A
#
# COMPACT_ATOMS: atom_id res chain seq x y z
N MET A 1 -3.26 -8.00 -9.40
CA MET A 1 -2.81 -7.03 -8.38
C MET A 1 -1.37 -7.27 -7.93
N LEU A 2 -1.01 -8.44 -7.38
CA LEU A 2 0.36 -8.71 -6.95
C LEU A 2 1.41 -8.48 -8.06
N ASP A 3 1.13 -8.96 -9.26
CA ASP A 3 2.05 -8.78 -10.40
C ASP A 3 2.17 -7.32 -10.83
N GLN A 4 1.09 -6.52 -10.72
CA GLN A 4 1.14 -5.08 -10.97
C GLN A 4 2.00 -4.37 -9.93
N LEU A 5 1.90 -4.74 -8.65
CA LEU A 5 2.75 -4.19 -7.59
C LEU A 5 4.23 -4.54 -7.82
N LYS A 6 4.52 -5.75 -8.28
CA LYS A 6 5.89 -6.15 -8.66
C LYS A 6 6.40 -5.34 -9.86
N ILE A 7 5.57 -5.12 -10.88
CA ILE A 7 5.93 -4.27 -12.03
C ILE A 7 6.24 -2.84 -11.58
N ILE A 8 5.43 -2.27 -10.68
CA ILE A 8 5.67 -0.93 -10.12
C ILE A 8 6.99 -0.89 -9.36
N LEU A 9 7.29 -1.89 -8.52
CA LEU A 9 8.58 -1.99 -7.81
C LEU A 9 9.77 -2.01 -8.77
N GLU A 10 9.69 -2.80 -9.85
CA GLU A 10 10.76 -2.87 -10.85
C GLU A 10 10.94 -1.54 -11.59
N SER A 11 9.85 -0.85 -11.93
CA SER A 11 9.90 0.49 -12.50
C SER A 11 10.57 1.51 -11.58
N LEU A 12 10.20 1.53 -10.28
CA LEU A 12 10.81 2.42 -9.29
C LEU A 12 12.30 2.12 -9.10
N ARG A 13 12.70 0.84 -9.07
CA ARG A 13 14.11 0.43 -9.01
C ARG A 13 14.90 0.90 -10.23
N LYS A 14 14.32 0.74 -11.43
CA LYS A 14 14.93 1.19 -12.67
C LYS A 14 15.15 2.71 -12.65
N GLU A 15 14.16 3.46 -12.19
CA GLU A 15 14.24 4.91 -12.10
C GLU A 15 15.31 5.38 -11.10
N VAL A 16 15.35 4.77 -9.90
CA VAL A 16 16.39 5.05 -8.90
C VAL A 16 17.78 4.82 -9.49
N ASN A 17 17.99 3.70 -10.17
CA ASN A 17 19.26 3.37 -10.81
C ASN A 17 19.61 4.34 -11.95
N GLN A 18 18.64 4.76 -12.74
CA GLN A 18 18.85 5.74 -13.80
C GLN A 18 19.25 7.10 -13.23
N ASN A 19 18.58 7.56 -12.17
CA ASN A 19 18.90 8.81 -11.49
C ASN A 19 20.31 8.77 -10.89
N LEU A 20 20.71 7.64 -10.28
CA LEU A 20 22.08 7.47 -9.78
C LEU A 20 23.13 7.49 -10.90
N LYS A 21 22.84 6.95 -12.09
CA LYS A 21 23.73 7.06 -13.26
C LYS A 21 23.87 8.52 -13.68
N THR A 22 22.75 9.24 -13.80
CA THR A 22 22.77 10.68 -14.13
C THR A 22 23.57 11.48 -13.12
N ILE A 23 23.40 11.23 -11.82
CA ILE A 23 24.17 11.90 -10.76
C ILE A 23 25.69 11.64 -10.92
N LYS A 24 26.08 10.41 -11.24
CA LYS A 24 27.49 10.07 -11.50
C LYS A 24 28.03 10.81 -12.73
N THR A 25 27.27 10.82 -13.83
CA THR A 25 27.64 11.57 -15.04
C THR A 25 27.78 13.06 -14.76
N ASN A 26 26.82 13.66 -14.05
CA ASN A 26 26.86 15.06 -13.66
C ASN A 26 28.08 15.36 -12.77
N ARG A 27 28.41 14.46 -11.83
CA ARG A 27 29.60 14.60 -10.99
C ARG A 27 30.87 14.61 -11.84
N SER A 28 31.02 13.69 -12.78
CA SER A 28 32.17 13.68 -13.70
C SER A 28 32.24 14.97 -14.54
N ALA A 29 31.11 15.46 -15.04
CA ALA A 29 31.05 16.73 -15.77
C ALA A 29 31.47 17.93 -14.92
N ILE A 30 31.01 18.01 -13.65
CA ILE A 30 31.42 19.06 -12.72
C ILE A 30 32.94 19.04 -12.49
N GLU A 31 33.54 17.87 -12.29
CA GLU A 31 34.99 17.75 -12.09
C GLU A 31 35.79 18.20 -13.33
N LEU A 32 35.31 17.87 -14.54
CA LEU A 32 35.93 18.35 -15.79
C LEU A 32 35.81 19.87 -15.92
N LEU A 33 34.63 20.44 -15.64
CA LEU A 33 34.40 21.89 -15.71
C LEU A 33 35.28 22.65 -14.72
N LYS A 34 35.46 22.11 -13.50
CA LYS A 34 36.37 22.67 -12.50
C LYS A 34 37.84 22.58 -12.93
N SER A 35 38.24 21.47 -13.56
CA SER A 35 39.62 21.22 -13.95
C SER A 35 40.08 22.09 -15.12
N ASN A 36 39.16 22.52 -15.98
CA ASN A 36 39.47 23.32 -17.16
C ASN A 36 39.85 24.79 -16.86
N ASN A 37 39.94 25.21 -15.60
CA ASN A 37 40.38 26.55 -15.11
C ASN A 37 39.72 27.77 -15.77
N ASN A 38 38.67 27.58 -16.57
CA ASN A 38 37.96 28.64 -17.25
C ASN A 38 36.90 29.18 -16.29
N SER A 39 37.22 30.26 -15.57
CA SER A 39 36.33 30.87 -14.56
C SER A 39 35.24 31.74 -15.19
N SER A 40 34.69 31.32 -16.34
CA SER A 40 33.61 32.04 -16.98
C SER A 40 32.35 31.95 -16.11
N ASN A 41 31.52 33.01 -16.15
CA ASN A 41 30.21 32.97 -15.49
C ASN A 41 29.35 31.83 -16.06
N GLU A 42 29.52 31.48 -17.33
CA GLU A 42 28.82 30.37 -17.96
C GLU A 42 29.18 29.01 -17.33
N THR A 43 30.47 28.76 -17.07
CA THR A 43 30.92 27.54 -16.39
C THR A 43 30.35 27.44 -14.98
N LYS A 44 30.27 28.56 -14.25
CA LYS A 44 29.64 28.60 -12.92
C LYS A 44 28.16 28.25 -12.98
N THR A 45 27.41 28.84 -13.92
CA THR A 45 25.98 28.55 -14.13
C THR A 45 25.75 27.08 -14.50
N GLN A 46 26.60 26.49 -15.35
CA GLN A 46 26.52 25.08 -15.71
C GLN A 46 26.75 24.16 -14.51
N ILE A 47 27.79 24.44 -13.71
CA ILE A 47 28.08 23.68 -12.48
C ILE A 47 26.88 23.76 -11.52
N GLU A 48 26.33 24.95 -11.29
CA GLU A 48 25.17 25.15 -10.42
C GLU A 48 23.93 24.38 -10.92
N THR A 49 23.68 24.41 -12.22
CA THR A 49 22.58 23.66 -12.84
C THR A 49 22.72 22.15 -12.61
N LEU A 50 23.93 21.60 -12.77
CA LEU A 50 24.20 20.18 -12.52
C LEU A 50 24.05 19.82 -11.03
N TYR A 51 24.49 20.69 -10.12
CA TYR A 51 24.29 20.51 -8.68
C TYR A 51 22.81 20.50 -8.30
N ASN A 52 22.03 21.46 -8.80
CA ASN A 52 20.60 21.55 -8.52
C ASN A 52 19.85 20.34 -9.09
N THR A 53 20.22 19.90 -10.30
CA THR A 53 19.70 18.66 -10.89
C THR A 53 19.97 17.45 -9.99
N ASN A 54 21.21 17.30 -9.50
CA ASN A 54 21.56 16.20 -8.59
C ASN A 54 20.75 16.24 -7.29
N LYS A 55 20.54 17.43 -6.71
CA LYS A 55 19.73 17.60 -5.51
C LYS A 55 18.28 17.14 -5.74
N THR A 56 17.68 17.54 -6.86
CA THR A 56 16.32 17.11 -7.24
C THR A 56 16.24 15.59 -7.42
N LEU A 57 17.20 15.00 -8.13
CA LEU A 57 17.22 13.54 -8.36
C LEU A 57 17.37 12.75 -7.05
N LEU A 58 18.14 13.26 -6.07
CA LEU A 58 18.25 12.64 -4.76
C LEU A 58 16.94 12.69 -3.98
N LEU A 59 16.20 13.80 -4.04
CA LEU A 59 14.88 13.92 -3.41
C LEU A 59 13.85 12.96 -4.04
N VAL A 60 13.83 12.87 -5.37
CA VAL A 60 12.98 11.91 -6.09
C VAL A 60 13.32 10.47 -5.71
N ASN A 61 14.62 10.14 -5.63
CA ASN A 61 15.06 8.82 -5.20
C ASN A 61 14.64 8.49 -3.77
N ASP A 62 14.74 9.43 -2.83
CA ASP A 62 14.28 9.24 -1.45
C ASP A 62 12.78 8.94 -1.40
N ALA A 63 11.96 9.70 -2.14
CA ALA A 63 10.53 9.43 -2.27
C ALA A 63 10.23 8.05 -2.89
N ASN A 64 10.93 7.69 -3.95
CA ASN A 64 10.78 6.40 -4.63
C ASN A 64 11.17 5.23 -3.71
N LEU A 65 12.21 5.38 -2.88
CA LEU A 65 12.61 4.36 -1.90
C LEU A 65 11.57 4.20 -0.79
N LYS A 66 11.02 5.31 -0.29
CA LYS A 66 9.91 5.27 0.69
C LYS A 66 8.70 4.55 0.12
N LEU A 67 8.33 4.83 -1.12
CA LEU A 67 7.23 4.15 -1.80
C LEU A 67 7.50 2.66 -2.00
N GLN A 68 8.72 2.29 -2.42
CA GLN A 68 9.13 0.88 -2.54
C GLN A 68 8.98 0.15 -1.20
N ASN A 69 9.41 0.77 -0.10
CA ASN A 69 9.27 0.20 1.24
C ASN A 69 7.80 0.02 1.62
N GLY A 70 6.95 1.02 1.36
CA GLY A 70 5.51 0.92 1.62
C GLY A 70 4.85 -0.21 0.81
N ILE A 71 5.18 -0.35 -0.47
CA ILE A 71 4.68 -1.44 -1.32
C ILE A 71 5.18 -2.80 -0.81
N ASN A 72 6.46 -2.91 -0.43
CA ASN A 72 7.01 -4.15 0.11
C ASN A 72 6.31 -4.55 1.42
N GLN A 73 6.11 -3.60 2.34
CA GLN A 73 5.36 -3.83 3.58
C GLN A 73 3.92 -4.27 3.29
N PHE A 74 3.24 -3.60 2.36
CA PHE A 74 1.91 -4.01 1.91
C PHE A 74 1.90 -5.45 1.37
N ILE A 75 2.84 -5.81 0.49
CA ILE A 75 2.94 -7.17 -0.07
C ILE A 75 3.18 -8.19 1.04
N VAL A 76 4.05 -7.90 2.02
CA VAL A 76 4.32 -8.81 3.14
C VAL A 76 3.07 -8.99 4.01
N ASN A 77 2.42 -7.88 4.38
CA ASN A 77 1.26 -7.89 5.27
C ASN A 77 0.04 -8.57 4.64
N TYR A 78 -0.14 -8.42 3.33
CA TYR A 78 -1.30 -8.95 2.60
C TYR A 78 -0.95 -10.11 1.68
N LYS A 79 0.20 -10.75 1.89
CA LYS A 79 0.74 -11.83 1.03
C LYS A 79 -0.27 -12.95 0.77
N GLN A 80 -1.06 -13.32 1.77
CA GLN A 80 -2.06 -14.39 1.67
C GLN A 80 -3.22 -14.00 0.75
N VAL A 81 -3.74 -12.78 0.90
CA VAL A 81 -4.81 -12.25 0.05
C VAL A 81 -4.32 -12.07 -1.39
N LEU A 82 -3.08 -11.56 -1.55
CA LEU A 82 -2.48 -11.26 -2.84
C LEU A 82 -2.06 -12.50 -3.65
N ASN A 83 -1.73 -13.61 -2.99
CA ASN A 83 -1.36 -14.87 -3.65
C ASN A 83 -2.55 -15.80 -3.92
N SER A 84 -3.73 -15.48 -3.40
CA SER A 84 -4.93 -16.31 -3.57
C SER A 84 -5.58 -16.07 -4.94
N ASN A 85 -4.86 -16.38 -6.02
CA ASN A 85 -5.45 -16.47 -7.37
C ASN A 85 -6.00 -17.87 -7.71
N LYS A 86 -5.88 -18.84 -6.80
CA LYS A 86 -6.66 -20.10 -6.78
C LYS A 86 -6.68 -20.62 -5.35
N VAL A 87 -7.71 -20.27 -4.59
CA VAL A 87 -8.04 -21.05 -3.38
C VAL A 87 -9.48 -21.49 -3.57
N GLU A 88 -9.66 -22.69 -4.11
CA GLU A 88 -10.76 -23.53 -3.63
C GLU A 88 -10.63 -23.52 -2.10
N MET A 89 -11.63 -22.96 -1.42
CA MET A 89 -11.66 -22.88 0.03
C MET A 89 -11.51 -24.27 0.65
N LYS A 90 -10.28 -24.65 0.97
CA LYS A 90 -9.98 -25.65 1.99
C LYS A 90 -9.41 -24.92 3.19
N VAL A 91 -10.28 -24.17 3.87
CA VAL A 91 -9.98 -23.67 5.22
C VAL A 91 -10.12 -24.88 6.15
N PRO A 92 -9.09 -25.28 6.91
CA PRO A 92 -9.31 -26.14 8.07
C PRO A 92 -10.07 -25.29 9.08
N VAL A 93 -11.40 -25.35 9.03
CA VAL A 93 -12.28 -24.73 10.02
C VAL A 93 -11.88 -25.28 11.39
N PRO A 94 -11.51 -24.44 12.37
CA PRO A 94 -11.42 -24.86 13.76
C PRO A 94 -12.83 -25.25 14.22
N LYS A 95 -13.17 -26.54 14.11
CA LYS A 95 -14.42 -27.09 14.62
C LYS A 95 -14.35 -27.09 16.15
N ARG A 96 -14.86 -26.04 16.81
CA ARG A 96 -15.37 -26.21 18.18
C ARG A 96 -16.79 -26.77 18.06
N ASN A 97 -16.97 -28.02 18.44
CA ASN A 97 -18.27 -28.72 18.50
C ASN A 97 -19.03 -28.89 17.17
N GLY A 98 -18.32 -28.92 16.02
CA GLY A 98 -18.90 -29.25 14.72
C GLY A 98 -19.70 -28.14 14.03
N LYS A 99 -19.77 -26.93 14.60
CA LYS A 99 -20.40 -25.76 13.98
C LYS A 99 -19.33 -24.73 13.58
N ILE A 100 -19.43 -24.21 12.36
CA ILE A 100 -18.59 -23.11 11.88
C ILE A 100 -19.01 -21.84 12.64
N ASP A 101 -18.10 -21.25 13.42
CA ASP A 101 -18.35 -19.99 14.11
C ASP A 101 -18.07 -18.81 13.18
N PHE A 102 -19.05 -18.50 12.34
CA PHE A 102 -18.96 -17.38 11.41
C PHE A 102 -18.66 -16.06 12.11
N PHE A 103 -19.09 -15.86 13.37
CA PHE A 103 -18.88 -14.60 14.06
C PHE A 103 -17.40 -14.36 14.33
N GLN A 104 -16.73 -15.36 14.90
CA GLN A 104 -15.28 -15.30 15.15
C GLN A 104 -14.49 -15.13 13.86
N LEU A 105 -14.90 -15.80 12.78
CA LEU A 105 -14.27 -15.66 11.48
C LEU A 105 -14.46 -14.27 10.90
N THR A 106 -15.63 -13.65 11.08
CA THR A 106 -15.89 -12.28 10.62
C THR A 106 -15.08 -11.24 11.40
N VAL A 107 -15.10 -11.28 12.74
CA VAL A 107 -14.40 -10.27 13.56
C VAL A 107 -12.87 -10.36 13.46
N LYS A 108 -12.34 -11.53 13.12
CA LYS A 108 -10.90 -11.72 12.82
C LYS A 108 -10.52 -11.30 11.41
N GLY A 109 -11.48 -10.91 10.57
CA GLY A 109 -11.26 -10.58 9.17
C GLY A 109 -10.99 -11.80 8.27
N GLU A 110 -11.24 -13.02 8.76
CA GLU A 110 -11.06 -14.26 7.98
C GLU A 110 -12.17 -14.44 6.93
N ILE A 111 -13.38 -13.93 7.21
CA ILE A 111 -14.48 -13.87 6.24
C ILE A 111 -15.08 -12.45 6.25
N PRO A 112 -15.08 -11.72 5.13
CA PRO A 112 -15.65 -10.37 5.07
C PRO A 112 -17.16 -10.39 5.21
N PHE A 113 -17.72 -9.43 5.95
CA PHE A 113 -19.17 -9.21 5.99
C PHE A 113 -19.62 -8.39 4.76
N ASN A 114 -20.23 -9.08 3.78
CA ASN A 114 -20.78 -8.54 2.53
C ASN A 114 -21.99 -9.37 2.06
N GLU A 115 -22.58 -9.03 0.90
CA GLU A 115 -23.77 -9.70 0.35
C GLU A 115 -23.63 -11.22 0.15
N TYR A 116 -22.40 -11.72 0.03
CA TYR A 116 -22.09 -13.15 -0.12
C TYR A 116 -21.81 -13.87 1.20
N HIS A 117 -21.86 -13.15 2.34
CA HIS A 117 -21.60 -13.73 3.65
C HIS A 117 -22.71 -14.74 4.03
N PRO A 118 -22.40 -15.95 4.53
CA PRO A 118 -23.40 -16.96 4.90
C PRO A 118 -24.43 -16.47 5.94
N LYS A 119 -24.08 -15.42 6.68
CA LYS A 119 -24.91 -14.76 7.69
C LYS A 119 -25.35 -13.34 7.30
N PHE A 120 -25.22 -12.95 6.04
CA PHE A 120 -25.57 -11.59 5.60
C PHE A 120 -27.04 -11.24 5.86
N ALA A 121 -27.95 -12.19 5.62
CA ALA A 121 -29.38 -12.02 5.85
C ALA A 121 -29.81 -12.18 7.32
N ASP A 122 -28.90 -12.63 8.20
CA ASP A 122 -29.21 -12.91 9.61
C ASP A 122 -29.11 -11.62 10.44
N GLU A 123 -30.24 -11.02 10.77
CA GLU A 123 -30.31 -9.74 11.51
C GLU A 123 -29.70 -9.84 12.92
N ASN A 124 -29.85 -11.00 13.58
CA ASN A 124 -29.24 -11.22 14.90
C ASN A 124 -27.72 -11.26 14.80
N PHE A 125 -27.19 -11.82 13.70
CA PHE A 125 -25.76 -11.81 13.43
C PHE A 125 -25.26 -10.39 13.17
N VAL A 126 -26.00 -9.59 12.40
CA VAL A 126 -25.66 -8.19 12.12
C VAL A 126 -25.65 -7.36 13.41
N GLN A 127 -26.67 -7.49 14.24
CA GLN A 127 -26.75 -6.76 15.52
C GLN A 127 -25.57 -7.14 16.42
N LYS A 128 -25.29 -8.44 16.55
CA LYS A 128 -24.15 -8.92 17.33
C LYS A 128 -22.81 -8.39 16.81
N LEU A 129 -22.67 -8.23 15.49
CA LEU A 129 -21.48 -7.68 14.85
C LEU A 129 -21.34 -6.17 15.11
N LEU A 130 -22.45 -5.43 15.03
CA LEU A 130 -22.49 -4.01 15.40
C LEU A 130 -22.15 -3.81 16.88
N ASP A 131 -22.76 -4.58 17.79
CA ASP A 131 -22.49 -4.49 19.23
C ASP A 131 -21.00 -4.75 19.54
N PHE A 132 -20.37 -5.68 18.82
CA PHE A 132 -18.94 -5.95 18.96
C PHE A 132 -18.08 -4.75 18.58
N TYR A 133 -18.32 -4.14 17.41
CA TYR A 133 -17.55 -2.99 16.95
C TYR A 133 -17.85 -1.72 17.76
N ILE A 134 -19.08 -1.54 18.26
CA ILE A 134 -19.45 -0.48 19.20
C ILE A 134 -18.63 -0.61 20.49
N ASN A 135 -18.53 -1.81 21.06
CA ASN A 135 -17.74 -2.05 22.27
C ASN A 135 -16.23 -1.84 22.06
N LEU A 136 -15.76 -1.91 20.81
CA LEU A 136 -14.37 -1.60 20.44
C LEU A 136 -14.18 -0.14 20.01
N GLU A 137 -15.25 0.67 20.00
CA GLU A 137 -15.26 2.04 19.48
C GLU A 137 -14.84 2.15 17.99
N ASP A 138 -15.02 1.07 17.22
CA ASP A 138 -14.71 1.01 15.79
C ASP A 138 -15.93 1.44 14.96
N TYR A 139 -16.18 2.76 14.96
CA TYR A 139 -17.33 3.36 14.28
C TYR A 139 -17.23 3.33 12.75
N GLU A 140 -16.03 3.16 12.19
CA GLU A 140 -15.83 3.01 10.74
C GLU A 140 -16.44 1.70 10.24
N GLU A 141 -16.17 0.59 10.94
CA GLU A 141 -16.78 -0.70 10.62
C GLU A 141 -18.29 -0.72 10.86
N CYS A 142 -18.78 -0.04 11.92
CA CYS A 142 -20.21 0.12 12.16
C CYS A 142 -20.91 0.81 10.98
N SER A 143 -20.34 1.93 10.51
CA SER A 143 -20.85 2.69 9.37
C SER A 143 -20.87 1.83 8.10
N ARG A 144 -19.78 1.09 7.82
CA ARG A 144 -19.68 0.17 6.68
C ARG A 144 -20.77 -0.91 6.71
N ILE A 145 -21.01 -1.54 7.86
CA ILE A 145 -22.03 -2.58 8.02
C ILE A 145 -23.43 -2.02 7.80
N GLN A 146 -23.73 -0.84 8.35
CA GLN A 146 -25.03 -0.17 8.17
C GLN A 146 -25.29 0.19 6.69
N GLN A 147 -24.28 0.71 5.99
CA GLN A 147 -24.37 1.03 4.56
C GLN A 147 -24.66 -0.23 3.73
N LEU A 148 -23.97 -1.33 4.01
CA LEU A 148 -24.17 -2.61 3.32
C LEU A 148 -25.57 -3.20 3.54
N LYS A 149 -26.18 -2.99 4.71
CA LYS A 149 -27.54 -3.45 5.00
C LYS A 149 -28.62 -2.50 4.50
N GLY A 150 -28.24 -1.40 3.85
CA GLY A 150 -29.19 -0.36 3.42
C GLY A 150 -29.90 0.31 4.60
N MET A 151 -29.32 0.25 5.80
CA MET A 151 -29.84 0.93 6.98
C MET A 151 -29.52 2.42 6.83
N LYS A 152 -30.42 3.16 6.18
CA LYS A 152 -30.34 4.62 6.15
C LYS A 152 -30.34 5.13 7.59
N GLN A 153 -29.38 5.98 7.94
CA GLN A 153 -29.44 6.78 9.15
C GLN A 153 -30.71 7.65 9.06
N ASN A 154 -31.76 7.27 9.81
CA ASN A 154 -32.85 8.18 10.09
C ASN A 154 -32.29 9.21 11.09
N ALA A 155 -31.77 10.31 10.56
CA ALA A 155 -31.66 11.55 11.31
C ALA A 155 -33.08 12.12 11.46
N SER A 156 -33.63 12.02 12.66
CA SER A 156 -34.77 12.81 13.13
C SER A 156 -34.59 13.06 14.62
#